data_AF-A0A977KXW7-F1
#
_entry.id   AF-A0A977KXW7-F1
#
_cell.length_a   1.000
_cell.length_b   1.000
_cell.length_c   1.000
_cell.angle_alpha   90.00
_cell.angle_beta   90.00
_cell.angle_gamma   90.00
#
_symmetry.space_group_name_H-M   'P 1'
#
loop_
_entity.id
_entity.type
_entity.pdbx_description
1 polymer ?
#
loop_
_entity_poly.entity_id
_entity_poly.type
_entity_poly.pdbx_seq_one_letter_code
_entity_poly.pdbx_strand_id
1 'polypeptide(L)'
;MSSRKKRGIAGDKTICLPIEEGVEYEDLVRSPKEYRAYLDKMREKYPEIFPEVMEKGYKLQGLVNSKRQKLTTRRIRLKSNKEAYQISTL
;
A
#
# COMPACT_ATOMS: atom_id res chain seq x y z
N MET A 1 11.05 -22.72 -16.07
CA MET A 1 10.33 -21.76 -16.95
C MET A 1 9.70 -20.69 -16.07
N SER A 2 10.30 -19.48 -16.03
CA SER A 2 9.79 -18.39 -15.19
C SER A 2 8.69 -17.66 -15.98
N SER A 3 7.42 -17.99 -15.71
CA SER A 3 6.28 -17.32 -16.33
C SER A 3 6.32 -15.83 -15.98
N ARG A 4 6.63 -14.96 -16.94
CA ARG A 4 6.49 -13.51 -16.80
C ARG A 4 5.02 -13.22 -16.48
N LYS A 5 4.72 -12.91 -15.22
CA LYS A 5 3.40 -12.47 -14.76
C LYS A 5 2.99 -11.28 -15.65
N LYS A 6 1.84 -11.36 -16.32
CA LYS A 6 1.31 -10.27 -17.17
C LYS A 6 1.44 -8.96 -16.39
N ARG A 7 2.11 -7.96 -16.98
CA ARG A 7 2.18 -6.61 -16.40
C ARG A 7 0.74 -6.10 -16.33
N GLY A 8 0.24 -5.85 -15.12
CA GLY A 8 -1.07 -5.23 -14.92
C GLY A 8 -1.10 -3.83 -15.54
N ILE A 9 -2.30 -3.27 -15.72
CA ILE A 9 -2.43 -1.92 -16.25
C ILE A 9 -1.84 -0.94 -15.21
N ALA A 10 -1.21 0.12 -15.68
CA ALA A 10 -0.69 1.16 -14.80
C ALA A 10 -1.87 1.81 -14.05
N GLY A 11 -1.92 1.63 -12.72
CA GLY A 11 -3.02 2.08 -11.87
C GLY A 11 -3.76 0.95 -11.15
N ASP A 12 -3.84 -0.25 -11.74
CA ASP A 12 -4.58 -1.40 -11.17
C ASP A 12 -4.05 -1.89 -9.83
N LYS A 13 -2.82 -1.50 -9.48
CA LYS A 13 -2.12 -1.93 -8.26
C LYS A 13 -1.76 -0.76 -7.37
N THR A 14 -2.61 0.26 -7.36
CA THR A 14 -2.48 1.41 -6.47
C THR A 14 -3.69 1.45 -5.55
N ILE A 15 -3.44 1.45 -4.25
CA ILE A 15 -4.46 1.67 -3.22
C ILE A 15 -4.34 3.13 -2.80
N CYS A 16 -5.41 3.87 -3.00
CA CYS A 16 -5.53 5.26 -2.61
C CYS A 16 -6.00 5.32 -1.15
N LEU A 17 -5.07 5.62 -0.24
CA LEU A 17 -5.32 5.69 1.19
C LEU A 17 -5.76 7.12 1.57
N PRO A 18 -6.96 7.32 2.12
CA PRO A 18 -7.36 8.63 2.64
C PRO A 18 -6.53 8.90 3.89
N ILE A 19 -5.72 9.96 3.91
CA ILE A 19 -5.00 10.36 5.13
C ILE A 19 -5.88 11.33 5.92
N GLU A 20 -6.19 10.96 7.15
CA GLU A 20 -6.94 11.81 8.08
C GLU A 20 -6.14 13.08 8.43
N GLU A 21 -6.83 14.20 8.62
CA GLU A 21 -6.22 15.45 9.09
C GLU A 21 -5.53 15.25 10.45
N GLY A 22 -4.35 15.85 10.63
CA GLY A 22 -3.53 15.71 11.84
C GLY A 22 -2.64 14.47 11.88
N VAL A 23 -2.61 13.65 10.82
CA VAL A 23 -1.65 12.55 10.68
C VAL A 23 -0.39 13.01 9.96
N GLU A 24 0.74 12.96 10.66
CA GLU A 24 2.07 13.20 10.07
C GLU A 24 2.48 12.04 9.16
N TYR A 25 2.06 12.11 7.90
CA TYR A 25 2.26 11.01 6.95
C TYR A 25 3.74 10.71 6.66
N GLU A 26 4.62 11.71 6.67
CA GLU A 26 6.04 11.51 6.40
C GLU A 26 6.74 10.65 7.47
N ASP A 27 6.36 10.80 8.73
CA ASP A 27 6.86 9.97 9.82
C ASP A 27 6.18 8.61 9.83
N LEU A 28 4.85 8.61 9.62
CA LEU A 28 4.06 7.39 9.53
C LEU A 28 4.59 6.44 8.44
N VAL A 29 4.88 6.93 7.23
CA VAL A 29 5.36 6.11 6.11
C VAL A 29 6.73 5.48 6.39
N ARG A 30 7.58 6.19 7.17
CA ARG A 30 8.90 5.72 7.58
C ARG A 30 8.82 4.64 8.65
N SER A 31 7.88 4.74 9.59
CA SER A 31 7.69 3.76 10.68
C SER A 31 6.91 2.52 10.19
N PRO A 32 7.55 1.34 9.99
CA PRO A 32 6.85 0.16 9.48
C PRO A 32 5.76 -0.35 10.44
N LYS A 33 5.96 -0.17 11.75
CA LYS A 33 5.01 -0.62 12.77
C LYS A 33 3.77 0.26 12.78
N GLU A 34 3.95 1.58 12.86
CA GLU A 34 2.83 2.53 12.86
C GLU A 34 2.08 2.50 11.52
N TYR A 35 2.81 2.43 10.40
CA TYR A 35 2.18 2.32 9.08
C TYR A 35 1.28 1.08 8.97
N ARG A 36 1.70 -0.04 9.57
CA ARG A 36 0.91 -1.26 9.58
C ARG A 36 -0.36 -1.09 10.42
N ALA A 37 -0.23 -0.56 11.64
CA ALA A 37 -1.38 -0.29 12.49
C ALA A 37 -2.38 0.67 11.82
N TYR A 38 -1.88 1.70 11.13
CA TYR A 38 -2.71 2.64 10.39
C TYR A 38 -3.42 1.99 9.21
N LEU A 39 -2.74 1.15 8.43
CA LEU A 39 -3.37 0.37 7.36
C LEU A 39 -4.45 -0.56 7.89
N ASP A 40 -4.24 -1.21 9.04
CA ASP A 40 -5.24 -2.08 9.65
C ASP A 40 -6.48 -1.26 10.08
N LYS A 41 -6.29 -0.08 10.72
CA LYS A 41 -7.38 0.86 11.04
C LYS A 41 -8.15 1.31 9.78
N MET A 42 -7.42 1.65 8.72
CA MET A 42 -8.02 2.10 7.46
C MET A 42 -8.77 0.98 6.74
N ARG A 43 -8.30 -0.26 6.86
CA ARG A 43 -9.02 -1.41 6.30
C ARG A 43 -10.33 -1.68 7.04
N GLU A 44 -10.37 -1.47 8.35
CA GLU A 44 -11.61 -1.55 9.12
C GLU A 44 -12.59 -0.43 8.74
N LYS A 45 -12.07 0.77 8.47
CA LYS A 45 -12.87 1.95 8.14
C LYS A 45 -13.34 1.99 6.68
N TYR A 46 -12.50 1.55 5.76
CA TYR A 46 -12.71 1.57 4.30
C TYR A 46 -12.29 0.23 3.67
N PRO A 47 -12.97 -0.88 3.97
CA PRO A 47 -12.60 -2.18 3.41
C PRO A 47 -12.64 -2.22 1.88
N GLU A 48 -13.50 -1.41 1.25
CA GLU A 48 -13.74 -1.36 -0.19
C GLU A 48 -12.55 -0.87 -1.04
N ILE A 49 -11.63 -0.09 -0.46
CA ILE A 49 -10.42 0.36 -1.16
C ILE A 49 -9.30 -0.70 -1.12
N PHE A 50 -9.45 -1.73 -0.29
CA PHE A 50 -8.47 -2.81 -0.15
C PHE A 50 -8.90 -4.06 -0.93
N PRO A 51 -7.94 -4.78 -1.54
CA PRO A 51 -8.24 -6.09 -2.11
C PRO A 51 -8.64 -7.07 -1.01
N GLU A 52 -9.75 -7.80 -1.17
CA GLU A 52 -10.21 -8.83 -0.21
C GLU A 52 -9.09 -9.82 0.17
N VAL A 53 -8.26 -10.19 -0.80
CA VAL A 53 -7.12 -11.09 -0.62
C VAL A 53 -6.02 -10.56 0.33
N MET A 54 -6.08 -9.29 0.72
CA MET A 54 -5.20 -8.69 1.72
C MET A 54 -5.48 -9.18 3.14
N GLU A 55 -6.69 -9.70 3.42
CA GLU A 55 -7.05 -10.34 4.69
C GLU A 55 -6.15 -11.55 5.01
N LYS A 56 -5.73 -12.29 3.97
CA LYS A 56 -4.74 -13.38 4.07
C LYS A 56 -3.33 -12.89 4.45
N GLY A 57 -3.19 -11.59 4.69
CA GLY A 57 -2.00 -10.92 5.17
C GLY A 57 -1.13 -10.38 4.05
N TYR A 58 -0.29 -9.41 4.43
CA TYR A 58 0.65 -8.74 3.54
C TYR A 58 1.98 -8.47 4.27
N LYS A 59 3.00 -8.19 3.47
CA LYS A 59 4.32 -7.72 3.92
C LYS A 59 4.54 -6.31 3.41
N LEU A 60 5.11 -5.44 4.23
CA LEU A 60 5.61 -4.16 3.75
C LEU A 60 6.90 -4.43 2.95
N GLN A 61 6.85 -4.22 1.64
CA GLN A 61 7.94 -4.57 0.73
C GLN A 61 9.04 -3.50 0.71
N GLY A 62 8.66 -2.22 0.81
CA GLY A 62 9.63 -1.12 0.78
C GLY A 62 8.96 0.24 0.62
N LEU A 63 9.79 1.26 0.44
CA LEU A 63 9.38 2.64 0.16
C LEU A 63 9.59 2.94 -1.33
N VAL A 64 8.76 3.81 -1.88
CA VAL A 64 8.84 4.30 -3.25
C VAL A 64 8.79 5.81 -3.21
N ASN A 65 9.86 6.46 -3.65
CA ASN A 65 9.90 7.91 -3.77
C ASN A 65 9.33 8.32 -5.14
N SER A 66 8.23 9.06 -5.14
CA SER A 66 7.61 9.62 -6.33
C SER A 66 8.23 10.98 -6.63
N LYS A 67 9.18 11.04 -7.57
CA LYS A 67 9.83 12.31 -7.97
C LYS A 67 8.83 13.36 -8.44
N ARG A 68 7.74 12.94 -9.09
CA ARG A 68 6.70 13.84 -9.64
C ARG A 68 5.87 14.50 -8.54
N GLN A 69 5.55 13.76 -7.49
CA GLN A 69 4.75 14.26 -6.35
C GLN A 69 5.63 14.71 -5.18
N LYS A 70 6.95 14.51 -5.27
CA LYS A 70 7.92 14.70 -4.17
C LYS A 70 7.50 14.00 -2.87
N LEU A 71 6.81 12.87 -2.98
CA LEU A 71 6.24 12.13 -1.85
C LEU A 71 6.85 10.74 -1.73
N THR A 72 7.06 10.29 -0.49
CA THR A 72 7.44 8.92 -0.19
C THR A 72 6.19 8.06 0.06
N THR A 73 6.05 6.97 -0.68
CA THR A 73 4.92 6.03 -0.57
C THR A 73 5.41 4.66 -0.13
N ARG A 74 4.50 3.83 0.37
CA ARG A 74 4.81 2.44 0.76
C ARG A 74 4.36 1.47 -0.32
N ARG A 75 5.14 0.42 -0.51
CA ARG A 75 4.74 -0.73 -1.31
C ARG A 75 4.47 -1.92 -0.40
N ILE A 76 3.32 -2.56 -0.58
CA ILE A 76 2.96 -3.78 0.12
C ILE A 76 2.93 -4.96 -0.85
N ARG A 77 3.20 -6.15 -0.34
CA ARG A 77 3.09 -7.40 -1.10
C ARG A 77 2.16 -8.36 -0.36
N LEU A 78 1.09 -8.77 -1.01
CA LEU A 78 0.12 -9.70 -0.44
C LEU A 78 0.74 -11.10 -0.36
N LYS A 79 0.48 -11.81 0.75
CA LYS A 79 1.04 -13.14 0.99
C LYS A 79 0.41 -14.18 0.08
N SER A 80 -0.90 -14.08 -0.16
CA SER A 80 -1.71 -15.06 -0.89
C SER A 80 -1.32 -15.17 -2.37
N ASN A 81 -1.39 -14.07 -3.12
CA ASN A 81 -1.18 -14.08 -4.58
C ASN A 81 0.21 -13.51 -4.99
N LYS A 82 1.04 -13.14 -4.00
CA LYS A 82 2.36 -12.51 -4.18
C LYS A 82 2.35 -11.21 -4.97
N GLU A 83 1.19 -10.58 -5.12
CA GLU A 83 1.05 -9.32 -5.82
C GLU A 83 1.49 -8.16 -4.97
N ALA A 84 2.04 -7.15 -5.63
CA ALA A 84 2.53 -5.95 -4.98
C ALA A 84 1.65 -4.77 -5.35
N TYR A 85 1.21 -4.04 -4.34
CA TYR A 85 0.39 -2.84 -4.43
C TYR A 85 1.17 -1.65 -3.89
N GLN A 86 1.05 -0.52 -4.56
CA GLN A 86 1.55 0.76 -4.06
C GLN A 86 0.45 1.43 -3.24
N ILE A 87 0.78 1.93 -2.07
CA ILE A 87 -0.14 2.72 -1.25
C ILE A 87 0.19 4.19 -1.52
N SER A 88 -0.68 4.88 -2.24
CA SER A 88 -0.58 6.32 -2.45
C SER A 88 -1.56 7.03 -1.54
N THR A 89 -1.19 8.20 -1.06
CA THR A 89 -2.13 9.11 -0.39
C THR A 89 -2.81 9.97 -1.44
N LEU A 90 -4.12 10.20 -1.27
CA LEU A 90 -4.87 11.20 -2.04
C LEU A 90 -4.70 12.59 -1.43
#